data_AF-A0A7X1ZE33-F1
#
_entry.id   AF-A0A7X1ZE33-F1
#
_cell.length_a   1.000
_cell.length_b   1.000
_cell.length_c   1.000
_cell.angle_alpha   90.00
_cell.angle_beta   90.00
_cell.angle_gamma   90.00
#
_symmetry.space_group_name_H-M   'P 1'
#
loop_
_entity.id
_entity.type
_entity.pdbx_description
1 polymer ?
#
loop_
_entity_poly.entity_id
_entity_poly.type
_entity_poly.pdbx_seq_one_letter_code
_entity_poly.pdbx_strand_id
1 'polypeptide(L)'
;MKENKIVRISLSGGLIGVLTTNPRATLERRIQEENRAGWSAIYFSAHRDTNVFIAMLQIVVLFITFFLWTWGAGYLVLLEREQPS
;
A
#
# COMPACT_ATOMS: atom_id res chain seq x y z
N MET A 1 -4.54 25.97 9.71
CA MET A 1 -3.86 25.70 8.42
C MET A 1 -4.03 24.21 8.13
N LYS A 2 -4.22 23.78 6.87
CA LYS A 2 -4.38 22.34 6.55
C LYS A 2 -3.01 21.71 6.30
N GLU A 3 -2.69 20.66 7.04
CA GLU A 3 -1.46 19.87 6.86
C GLU A 3 -1.78 18.64 6.00
N ASN A 4 -1.00 18.40 4.94
CA ASN A 4 -1.19 17.26 4.04
C ASN A 4 -0.03 16.27 4.18
N LYS A 5 -0.35 14.98 4.17
CA LYS A 5 0.60 13.87 4.25
C LYS A 5 0.26 12.82 3.21
N ILE A 6 1.29 12.30 2.53
CA ILE A 6 1.15 11.18 1.59
C ILE A 6 1.78 9.94 2.23
N VAL A 7 1.01 8.86 2.32
CA VAL A 7 1.48 7.58 2.85
C VAL A 7 1.42 6.54 1.74
N ARG A 8 2.51 5.78 1.57
CA ARG A 8 2.57 4.63 0.66
C ARG A 8 2.35 3.35 1.43
N ILE A 9 1.33 2.60 1.05
CA ILE A 9 1.00 1.30 1.61
C ILE A 9 1.47 0.26 0.62
N SER A 10 2.59 -0.38 0.88
CA SER A 10 3.05 -1.52 0.08
C SER A 10 2.27 -2.77 0.44
N LEU A 11 1.90 -3.55 -0.57
CA LEU A 11 1.34 -4.88 -0.37
C LEU A 11 2.43 -5.92 -0.60
N SER A 12 2.34 -7.04 0.12
CA SER A 12 3.14 -8.23 -0.19
C SER A 12 2.36 -9.12 -1.17
N GLY A 13 3.05 -9.64 -2.18
CA GLY A 13 2.52 -10.58 -3.17
C GLY A 13 3.11 -11.98 -3.01
N GLY A 14 2.78 -12.87 -3.96
CA GLY A 14 3.15 -14.29 -3.92
C GLY A 14 2.09 -15.13 -3.21
N LEU A 15 2.32 -16.44 -3.10
CA LEU A 15 1.38 -17.38 -2.52
C LEU A 15 1.05 -17.00 -1.07
N ILE A 16 2.05 -16.58 -0.30
CA ILE A 16 1.87 -16.10 1.07
C ILE A 16 1.04 -14.81 1.04
N GLY A 17 1.42 -13.84 0.19
CA GLY A 17 0.67 -12.60 0.05
C GLY A 17 -0.81 -12.81 -0.29
N VAL A 18 -1.12 -13.71 -1.23
CA VAL A 18 -2.50 -14.03 -1.65
C VAL A 18 -3.28 -14.72 -0.53
N LEU A 19 -2.65 -15.61 0.23
CA LEU A 19 -3.31 -16.35 1.30
C LEU A 19 -3.45 -15.54 2.60
N THR A 20 -2.51 -14.64 2.91
CA THR A 20 -2.47 -13.93 4.19
C THR A 20 -2.85 -12.46 4.11
N THR A 21 -2.77 -11.83 2.93
CA THR A 21 -2.92 -10.38 2.79
C THR A 21 -4.19 -10.04 2.02
N ASN A 22 -5.22 -9.60 2.74
CA ASN A 22 -6.35 -8.93 2.09
C ASN A 22 -5.96 -7.44 1.88
N PRO A 23 -5.83 -6.97 0.62
CA PRO A 23 -5.40 -5.60 0.33
C PRO A 23 -6.37 -4.55 0.87
N ARG A 24 -7.67 -4.85 0.86
CA ARG A 24 -8.71 -3.96 1.40
C ARG A 24 -8.59 -3.84 2.91
N ALA A 25 -8.45 -4.98 3.60
CA ALA A 25 -8.30 -4.98 5.06
C ALA A 25 -7.00 -4.28 5.51
N THR A 26 -5.92 -4.42 4.73
CA THR A 26 -4.63 -3.75 5.00
C THR A 26 -4.74 -2.24 4.82
N LEU A 27 -5.39 -1.80 3.74
CA LEU A 27 -5.68 -0.39 3.49
C LEU A 27 -6.53 0.21 4.62
N GLU A 28 -7.60 -0.48 4.99
CA GLU A 28 -8.53 -0.03 6.03
C GLU A 28 -7.88 0.04 7.41
N ARG A 29 -7.08 -0.97 7.78
CA ARG A 29 -6.28 -0.95 9.01
C ARG A 29 -5.35 0.27 9.04
N ARG A 30 -4.66 0.54 7.93
CA ARG A 30 -3.73 1.66 7.88
C ARG A 30 -4.44 3.01 7.95
N ILE A 31 -5.58 3.15 7.28
CA ILE A 31 -6.42 4.36 7.39
C ILE A 31 -6.91 4.54 8.82
N GLN A 32 -7.34 3.47 9.50
CA GLN A 32 -7.76 3.54 10.91
C GLN A 32 -6.62 3.93 11.84
N GLU A 33 -5.40 3.43 11.61
CA GLU A 33 -4.20 3.83 12.37
C GLU A 33 -3.91 5.34 12.21
N GLU A 34 -3.96 5.86 10.99
CA GLU A 34 -3.70 7.28 10.72
C GLU A 34 -4.86 8.16 11.23
N ASN A 35 -6.12 7.71 11.13
CA ASN A 35 -7.29 8.37 11.75
C ASN A 35 -7.14 8.50 13.27
N ARG A 36 -6.64 7.46 13.96
CA ARG A 36 -6.35 7.52 15.40
C ARG A 36 -5.24 8.52 15.75
N ALA A 37 -4.32 8.78 14.82
CA ALA A 37 -3.28 9.80 14.95
C ALA A 37 -3.78 11.22 14.56
N GLY A 38 -5.07 11.37 14.28
CA GLY A 38 -5.71 12.65 13.95
C GLY A 38 -5.64 13.03 12.47
N TRP A 39 -5.30 12.10 11.58
CA TRP A 39 -5.23 12.32 10.14
C TRP A 39 -6.46 11.76 9.43
N SER A 40 -7.14 12.55 8.60
CA SER A 40 -8.30 12.12 7.80
C SER A 40 -7.88 11.74 6.39
N ALA A 41 -8.26 10.56 5.91
CA ALA A 41 -8.00 10.12 4.53
C ALA A 41 -8.99 10.75 3.55
N ILE A 42 -8.51 11.57 2.61
CA ILE A 42 -9.36 12.24 1.60
C ILE A 42 -9.39 11.45 0.30
N TYR A 43 -8.24 10.89 -0.08
CA TYR A 43 -8.07 10.29 -1.39
C TYR A 43 -7.11 9.11 -1.32
N PHE A 44 -7.45 8.03 -2.03
CA PHE A 44 -6.55 6.91 -2.25
C PHE A 44 -6.46 6.64 -3.75
N SER A 45 -5.25 6.36 -4.22
CA SER A 45 -5.02 5.91 -5.59
C SER A 45 -4.24 4.61 -5.57
N ALA A 46 -4.69 3.66 -6.39
CA ALA A 46 -3.92 2.45 -6.66
C ALA A 46 -2.70 2.87 -7.49
N HIS A 47 -1.51 2.69 -6.93
CA HIS A 47 -0.28 2.96 -7.66
C HIS A 47 -0.02 1.79 -8.61
N ARG A 48 -0.66 1.85 -9.78
CA ARG A 48 -0.60 0.86 -10.86
C ARG A 48 0.45 1.19 -11.92
N ASP A 49 1.44 2.01 -11.60
CA ASP A 49 2.60 2.22 -12.46
C ASP A 49 3.55 1.02 -12.36
N THR A 50 3.04 -0.16 -12.72
CA THR A 50 3.87 -1.35 -12.88
C THR A 50 4.58 -1.21 -14.21
N ASN A 51 5.77 -0.62 -14.18
CA ASN A 51 6.70 -0.67 -15.30
C ASN A 51 6.90 -2.15 -15.69
N VAL A 52 6.82 -2.48 -16.99
CA VAL A 52 6.95 -3.86 -17.50
C VAL A 52 8.23 -4.53 -16.98
N PHE A 53 9.31 -3.76 -16.83
CA PHE A 53 10.55 -4.24 -16.23
C PHE A 53 10.37 -4.74 -14.79
N ILE A 54 9.61 -4.01 -13.97
CA ILE A 54 9.33 -4.38 -12.58
C ILE A 54 8.45 -5.62 -12.51
N ALA A 55 7.46 -5.74 -13.41
CA ALA A 55 6.63 -6.95 -13.51
C ALA A 55 7.49 -8.19 -13.83
N MET A 56 8.42 -8.05 -14.77
CA MET A 56 9.35 -9.13 -15.13
C MET A 56 10.25 -9.51 -13.94
N LEU A 57 10.79 -8.53 -13.22
CA LEU A 57 11.59 -8.79 -12.02
C LEU A 57 10.79 -9.49 -10.92
N GLN A 58 9.52 -9.11 -10.71
CA GLN A 58 8.63 -9.77 -9.76
C GLN A 58 8.41 -11.24 -10.12
N ILE A 59 8.28 -11.57 -11.41
CA ILE A 59 8.15 -12.95 -11.89
C ILE A 59 9.44 -13.73 -11.58
N VAL A 60 10.61 -13.17 -11.85
CA VAL A 60 11.89 -13.83 -11.53
C VAL A 60 12.01 -14.11 -10.03
N VAL A 61 11.65 -13.14 -9.18
CA VAL A 61 11.66 -13.31 -7.72
C VAL A 61 10.65 -14.35 -7.27
N LEU A 62 9.47 -14.42 -7.89
CA LEU A 62 8.52 -15.50 -7.63
C LEU A 62 9.15 -16.85 -7.95
N PHE A 63 9.79 -17.02 -9.10
CA PHE A 63 10.47 -18.29 -9.41
C PHE A 63 11.58 -18.64 -8.40
N ILE A 64 12.40 -17.68 -8.00
CA ILE A 64 13.48 -17.88 -7.01
C ILE A 64 12.92 -18.26 -5.63
N THR A 65 11.79 -17.66 -5.25
CA THR A 65 11.15 -17.89 -3.95
C THR A 65 10.15 -19.05 -3.98
N PHE A 66 10.14 -19.88 -5.03
CA PHE A 66 9.14 -20.95 -5.20
C PHE A 66 7.68 -20.45 -5.11
N PHE A 67 7.43 -19.30 -5.72
CA PHE A 67 6.19 -18.53 -5.72
C PHE A 67 5.73 -18.05 -4.34
N LEU A 68 6.54 -18.21 -3.30
CA LEU A 68 6.12 -17.92 -1.92
C LEU A 68 5.96 -16.41 -1.68
N TRP A 69 6.84 -15.58 -2.26
CA TRP A 69 6.88 -14.16 -1.91
C TRP A 69 7.33 -13.25 -3.06
N THR A 70 6.67 -12.10 -3.19
CA THR A 70 7.15 -10.98 -4.02
C THR A 70 6.65 -9.67 -3.42
N TRP A 71 7.21 -8.54 -3.83
CA TRP A 71 6.64 -7.23 -3.48
C TRP A 71 5.50 -6.90 -4.44
N GLY A 72 4.37 -6.41 -3.92
CA GLY A 72 3.19 -6.06 -4.70
C GLY A 72 3.05 -4.56 -4.96
N ALA A 73 2.12 -4.21 -5.85
CA ALA A 73 1.70 -2.83 -6.04
C ALA A 73 1.16 -2.24 -4.73
N GLY A 74 1.41 -0.95 -4.50
CA GLY A 74 0.96 -0.26 -3.30
C GLY A 74 -0.21 0.68 -3.55
N TYR A 75 -0.77 1.21 -2.47
CA TYR A 75 -1.69 2.34 -2.50
C TYR A 75 -0.97 3.60 -2.05
N LEU A 76 -1.27 4.71 -2.72
CA LEU A 76 -0.94 6.05 -2.23
C LEU A 76 -2.19 6.59 -1.56
N VAL A 77 -2.08 6.95 -0.29
CA VAL A 77 -3.17 7.54 0.49
C VAL A 77 -2.77 8.97 0.83
N LEU A 78 -3.62 9.92 0.45
CA LEU A 78 -3.52 11.31 0.83
C LEU A 78 -4.35 11.52 2.09
N LEU A 79 -3.68 12.04 3.12
CA LEU A 79 -4.22 12.33 4.43
C LEU A 79 -4.16 13.85 4.66
N GLU A 80 -5.19 14.44 5.23
CA GLU A 80 -5.16 15.80 5.79
C GLU A 80 -5.34 15.80 7.29
N ARG A 81 -4.79 16.80 7.96
CA ARG A 81 -5.10 17.13 9.34
C ARG A 81 -5.31 18.62 9.47
N GLU A 82 -6.31 19.01 10.24
CA GLU A 82 -6.52 20.40 10.61
C GLU A 82 -5.55 20.76 11.72
N GLN A 83 -4.63 21.69 11.45
CA GLN A 83 -3.67 22.12 12.45
C GLN A 83 -4.42 22.91 13.54
N PRO A 84 -4.38 22.50 14.82
CA PRO A 84 -4.98 23.26 15.89
C PRO A 84 -4.29 24.63 15.93
N SER A 85 -5.10 25.67 15.78
CA SER A 85 -4.71 27.08 15.82
C SER A 85 -4.20 27.51 17.18
#